data_AF-A0A4R0DZE1-F1
#
_entry.id   AF-A0A4R0DZE1-F1
#
_cell.length_a   1.000
_cell.length_b   1.000
_cell.length_c   1.000
_cell.angle_alpha   90.00
_cell.angle_beta   90.00
_cell.angle_gamma   90.00
#
_symmetry.space_group_name_H-M   'P 1'
#
loop_
_entity.id
_entity.type
_entity.pdbx_description
1 polymer ?
#
loop_
_entity_poly.entity_id
_entity_poly.type
_entity_poly.pdbx_seq_one_letter_code
_entity_poly.pdbx_strand_id
1 'polypeptide(L)'
;MTVENQFPYQSFTANGSQTNFALGFYVDDKTHFDVKKNDQAVSKTDYSYNSYSNSLVFNSTPKNGDVIEVTRTTAADRATTYATYNNSFRPEVLNKDIDRVWLKLQELGVSDWVTNNRVDTVKNYTDLKDAEVKQALLDDIYKQGLALHQLDAYYNHLLSRISTISTEKGWDASLIADGDKTQHQINEIQAKKNNETVSIKDFGAIGDGTLHTLQEWVTAGKYKDLAAIKSKFSFVTSLSQSIDWCATQYAVLNASSVFCPKRKICS
;
A
#
# COMPACT_ATOMS: atom_id res chain seq x y z
N MET A 1 12.97 51.04 -41.81
CA MET A 1 11.96 50.02 -42.14
C MET A 1 11.25 49.69 -40.85
N THR A 2 9.95 49.42 -40.86
CA THR A 2 9.21 49.07 -39.63
C THR A 2 9.53 47.65 -39.19
N VAL A 3 9.76 47.42 -37.90
CA VAL A 3 9.96 46.06 -37.36
C VAL A 3 8.68 45.25 -37.47
N GLU A 4 8.78 44.04 -38.04
CA GLU A 4 7.66 43.11 -38.16
C GLU A 4 7.22 42.54 -36.81
N ASN A 5 5.95 42.15 -36.70
CA ASN A 5 5.48 41.43 -35.52
C ASN A 5 5.97 39.97 -35.56
N GLN A 6 6.88 39.62 -34.66
CA GLN A 6 7.52 38.30 -34.59
C GLN A 6 7.54 37.82 -33.14
N PHE A 7 7.62 36.51 -32.94
CA PHE A 7 7.79 35.91 -31.63
C PHE A 7 9.29 35.56 -31.44
N PRO A 8 10.06 36.36 -30.67
CA PRO A 8 11.52 36.21 -30.57
C PRO A 8 11.98 35.06 -29.65
N TYR A 9 11.36 33.89 -29.83
CA TYR A 9 11.68 32.65 -29.15
C TYR A 9 11.51 31.47 -30.10
N GLN A 10 12.47 30.55 -30.08
CA GLN A 10 12.39 29.33 -30.85
C GLN A 10 13.09 28.19 -30.11
N SER A 11 12.48 27.00 -30.16
CA SER A 11 13.04 25.77 -29.60
C SER A 11 13.29 24.76 -30.71
N PHE A 12 14.42 24.06 -30.62
CA PHE A 12 14.85 23.01 -31.55
C PHE A 12 15.19 21.74 -30.77
N THR A 13 14.92 20.59 -31.36
CA THR A 13 15.43 19.29 -30.89
C THR A 13 16.55 18.86 -31.80
N ALA A 14 17.77 18.75 -31.26
CA ALA A 14 18.93 18.34 -32.04
C ALA A 14 18.84 16.87 -32.44
N ASN A 15 19.31 16.56 -33.65
CA ASN A 15 19.29 15.20 -34.21
C ASN A 15 20.64 14.44 -34.03
N GLY A 16 21.63 15.06 -33.39
CA GLY A 16 22.96 14.47 -33.23
C GLY A 16 23.90 14.62 -34.42
N SER A 17 23.53 15.36 -35.47
CA SER A 17 24.37 15.54 -36.68
C SER A 17 24.44 16.97 -37.20
N GLN A 18 23.43 17.80 -36.93
CA GLN A 18 23.37 19.20 -37.37
C GLN A 18 24.03 20.15 -36.37
N THR A 19 24.80 21.12 -36.87
CA THR A 19 25.34 22.24 -36.09
C THR A 19 24.64 23.56 -36.36
N ASN A 20 23.90 23.67 -37.46
CA ASN A 20 23.26 24.89 -37.94
C ASN A 20 21.75 24.89 -37.67
N PHE A 21 21.25 25.94 -37.03
CA PHE A 21 19.85 26.13 -36.65
C PHE A 21 19.37 27.49 -37.15
N ALA A 22 18.47 27.50 -38.13
CA ALA A 22 17.94 28.73 -38.72
C ALA A 22 16.91 29.39 -37.78
N LEU A 23 17.08 30.68 -37.50
CA LEU A 23 16.22 31.45 -36.61
C LEU A 23 15.05 32.05 -37.40
N GLY A 24 13.84 31.90 -36.86
CA GLY A 24 12.59 32.40 -37.45
C GLY A 24 12.26 33.86 -37.11
N PHE A 25 13.13 34.54 -36.36
CA PHE A 25 12.97 35.93 -35.97
C PHE A 25 14.24 36.75 -36.25
N TYR A 26 14.08 38.06 -36.39
CA TYR A 26 15.18 38.98 -36.64
C TYR A 26 16.14 39.09 -35.45
N VAL A 27 17.44 38.98 -35.73
CA VAL A 27 18.55 39.14 -34.79
C VAL A 27 19.60 40.05 -35.42
N ASP A 28 20.01 41.11 -34.70
CA ASP A 28 20.99 42.07 -35.20
C ASP A 28 22.41 41.47 -35.21
N ASP A 29 22.86 40.97 -34.06
CA ASP A 29 24.14 40.29 -33.93
C ASP A 29 24.12 39.20 -32.84
N LYS A 30 25.26 38.52 -32.68
CA LYS A 30 25.47 37.45 -31.70
C LYS A 30 25.25 37.86 -30.24
N THR A 31 25.38 39.14 -29.93
CA THR A 31 25.18 39.67 -28.58
C THR A 31 23.70 39.87 -28.24
N HIS A 32 22.84 39.98 -29.24
CA HIS A 32 21.40 40.27 -29.12
C HIS A 32 20.51 39.03 -28.98
N PHE A 33 21.07 37.87 -28.65
CA PHE A 33 20.30 36.69 -28.29
C PHE A 33 21.08 35.81 -27.33
N ASP A 34 20.35 34.99 -26.59
CA ASP A 34 20.89 33.99 -25.68
C ASP A 34 20.40 32.61 -26.07
N VAL A 35 21.25 31.62 -25.82
CA VAL A 35 21.01 30.22 -26.14
C VAL A 35 21.05 29.41 -24.86
N LYS A 36 20.05 28.55 -24.67
CA LYS A 36 20.05 27.51 -23.65
C LYS A 36 20.07 26.14 -24.32
N LYS A 37 20.75 25.20 -23.69
CA LYS A 37 20.75 23.79 -24.06
C LYS A 37 20.38 22.98 -22.83
N ASN A 38 19.28 22.24 -22.89
CA ASN A 38 18.73 21.47 -21.76
C ASN A 38 18.64 22.33 -20.49
N ASP A 39 17.96 23.47 -20.57
CA ASP A 39 17.78 24.47 -19.49
C ASP A 39 19.06 25.18 -18.98
N GLN A 40 20.24 24.84 -19.52
CA GLN A 40 21.51 25.47 -19.13
C GLN A 40 21.94 26.50 -20.16
N ALA A 41 22.40 27.67 -19.69
CA ALA A 41 22.94 28.70 -20.58
C ALA A 41 24.18 28.19 -21.31
N VAL A 42 24.21 28.38 -22.63
CA VAL A 42 25.37 28.04 -23.47
C VAL A 42 26.29 29.26 -23.54
N SER A 43 27.60 29.04 -23.38
CA SER A 43 28.56 30.13 -23.54
C SER A 43 28.53 30.67 -24.97
N LYS A 44 28.58 31.99 -25.12
CA LYS A 44 28.67 32.62 -26.46
C LYS A 44 29.93 32.19 -27.21
N THR A 45 30.95 31.62 -26.57
CA THR A 45 32.13 31.06 -27.25
C THR A 45 31.83 29.77 -28.03
N ASP A 46 30.78 29.04 -27.65
CA ASP A 46 30.53 27.67 -28.11
C ASP A 46 29.71 27.62 -29.42
N TYR A 47 29.27 28.79 -29.88
CA TYR A 47 28.53 28.95 -31.11
C TYR A 47 28.93 30.24 -31.83
N SER A 48 28.54 30.37 -33.09
CA SER A 48 28.63 31.57 -33.89
C SER A 48 27.26 31.92 -34.47
N TYR A 49 27.11 33.16 -34.94
CA TYR A 49 25.91 33.64 -35.62
C TYR A 49 26.26 33.96 -37.06
N ASN A 50 25.53 33.37 -38.00
CA ASN A 50 25.65 33.68 -39.42
C ASN A 50 24.51 34.62 -39.81
N SER A 51 24.85 35.90 -40.00
CA SER A 51 23.89 36.95 -40.38
C SER A 51 23.34 36.81 -41.80
N TYR A 52 24.04 36.10 -42.70
CA TYR A 52 23.56 35.89 -44.08
C TYR A 52 22.42 34.88 -44.13
N SER A 53 22.48 33.84 -43.30
CA SER A 53 21.45 32.79 -43.22
C SER A 53 20.54 32.92 -42.01
N ASN A 54 20.67 33.99 -41.23
CA ASN A 54 20.00 34.21 -39.95
C ASN A 54 20.04 32.95 -39.06
N SER A 55 21.22 32.38 -38.84
CA SER A 55 21.34 31.07 -38.20
C SER A 55 22.39 30.98 -37.12
N LEU A 56 22.06 30.19 -36.10
CA LEU A 56 22.94 29.79 -35.01
C LEU A 56 23.77 28.58 -35.45
N VAL A 57 25.10 28.66 -35.33
CA VAL A 57 26.01 27.57 -35.71
C VAL A 57 26.85 27.16 -34.50
N PHE A 58 26.64 25.95 -33.97
CA PHE A 58 27.46 25.40 -32.88
C PHE A 58 28.84 24.95 -33.37
N ASN A 59 29.85 25.13 -32.53
CA ASN A 59 31.22 24.66 -32.81
C ASN A 59 31.34 23.13 -32.70
N SER A 60 30.49 22.51 -31.89
CA SER A 60 30.39 21.06 -31.74
C SER A 60 28.94 20.61 -31.89
N THR A 61 28.73 19.50 -32.58
CA THR A 61 27.40 18.96 -32.84
C THR A 61 26.68 18.64 -31.52
N PRO A 62 25.50 19.23 -31.27
CA PRO A 62 24.68 18.87 -30.11
C PRO A 62 24.22 17.41 -30.19
N LYS A 63 24.03 16.75 -29.05
CA LYS A 63 23.65 15.33 -29.02
C LYS A 63 22.21 15.15 -29.50
N ASN A 64 21.90 13.96 -30.01
CA ASN A 64 20.53 13.63 -30.36
C ASN A 64 19.62 13.73 -29.12
N GLY A 65 18.54 14.49 -29.24
CA GLY A 65 17.61 14.76 -28.14
C GLY A 65 17.93 16.00 -27.28
N ASP A 66 19.07 16.68 -27.50
CA ASP A 66 19.32 17.96 -26.82
C ASP A 66 18.28 18.99 -27.26
N VAL A 67 17.65 19.67 -26.30
CA VAL A 67 16.71 20.77 -26.54
C VAL A 67 17.49 22.07 -26.52
N ILE A 68 17.40 22.83 -27.62
CA ILE A 68 18.08 24.11 -27.80
C ILE A 68 17.02 25.20 -27.85
N GLU A 69 17.06 26.12 -26.90
CA GLU A 69 16.16 27.26 -26.85
C GLU A 69 16.95 28.53 -27.17
N VAL A 70 16.42 29.33 -28.09
CA VAL A 70 17.01 30.60 -28.50
C VAL A 70 16.01 31.70 -28.22
N THR A 71 16.43 32.72 -27.47
CA THR A 71 15.62 33.89 -27.14
C THR A 71 16.37 35.16 -27.52
N ARG A 72 15.69 36.12 -28.15
CA ARG A 72 16.30 37.43 -28.43
C ARG A 72 16.44 38.25 -27.15
N THR A 73 17.53 38.99 -27.06
CA THR A 73 17.86 39.80 -25.89
C THR A 73 18.44 41.15 -26.34
N THR A 74 17.58 42.14 -26.51
CA THR A 74 17.97 43.51 -26.83
C THR A 74 18.29 44.27 -25.54
N ALA A 75 19.34 45.09 -25.54
CA ALA A 75 19.69 45.92 -24.41
C ALA A 75 18.58 46.94 -24.09
N ALA A 76 18.27 47.11 -22.81
CA ALA A 76 17.28 48.07 -22.32
C ALA A 76 17.94 49.43 -22.01
N ASP A 77 18.61 50.00 -22.99
CA ASP A 77 19.37 51.25 -22.87
C ASP A 77 18.83 52.33 -23.80
N ARG A 78 18.91 53.58 -23.34
CA ARG A 78 18.73 54.75 -24.21
C ARG A 78 20.10 55.22 -24.68
N ALA A 79 20.49 54.78 -25.88
CA ALA A 79 21.79 55.14 -26.44
C ALA A 79 21.85 56.56 -27.02
N THR A 80 20.72 57.13 -27.45
CA THR A 80 20.69 58.39 -28.19
C THR A 80 20.13 59.56 -27.37
N THR A 81 20.92 60.63 -27.26
CA THR A 81 20.43 61.95 -26.83
C THR A 81 20.08 62.78 -28.06
N TYR A 82 18.81 63.18 -28.18
CA TYR A 82 18.35 63.98 -29.31
C TYR A 82 18.70 65.47 -29.15
N ALA A 83 19.34 66.02 -30.18
CA ALA A 83 19.69 67.42 -30.30
C ALA A 83 19.58 67.86 -31.77
N THR A 84 19.26 69.14 -31.95
CA THR A 84 18.99 69.73 -33.27
C THR A 84 20.26 70.00 -34.09
N TYR A 85 21.43 70.00 -33.46
CA TYR A 85 22.70 70.44 -34.06
C TYR A 85 23.71 69.31 -34.31
N ASN A 86 23.44 68.07 -33.90
CA ASN A 86 24.39 66.95 -34.01
C ASN A 86 23.82 65.74 -34.80
N ASN A 87 22.83 65.97 -35.67
CA ASN A 87 22.20 64.94 -36.51
C ASN A 87 21.49 63.80 -35.77
N SER A 88 21.38 63.84 -34.43
CA SER A 88 20.70 62.79 -33.65
C SER A 88 19.18 62.80 -33.81
N PHE A 89 18.57 63.93 -34.18
CA PHE A 89 17.12 64.03 -34.43
C PHE A 89 16.74 63.84 -35.91
N ARG A 90 17.46 62.96 -36.62
CA ARG A 90 17.12 62.57 -38.01
C ARG A 90 16.20 61.35 -38.00
N PRO A 91 15.31 61.20 -39.00
CA PRO A 91 14.35 60.09 -39.06
C PRO A 91 14.97 58.70 -38.91
N GLU A 92 16.17 58.49 -39.45
CA GLU A 92 16.88 57.20 -39.35
C GLU A 92 17.25 56.82 -37.91
N VAL A 93 17.76 57.78 -37.14
CA VAL A 93 18.15 57.57 -35.75
C VAL A 93 16.91 57.33 -34.88
N LEU A 94 15.85 58.12 -35.10
CA LEU A 94 14.59 57.95 -34.42
C LEU A 94 13.96 56.58 -34.72
N ASN A 95 13.94 56.17 -35.98
CA ASN A 95 13.41 54.86 -36.38
C ASN A 95 14.19 53.74 -35.70
N LYS A 96 15.52 53.79 -35.67
CA LYS A 96 16.34 52.76 -35.01
C LYS A 96 16.04 52.65 -33.51
N ASP A 97 15.83 53.77 -32.83
CA ASP A 97 15.49 53.76 -31.40
C ASP A 97 14.07 53.22 -31.16
N ILE A 98 13.09 53.58 -32.01
CA ILE A 98 11.72 53.05 -31.95
C ILE A 98 11.73 51.53 -32.23
N ASP A 99 12.49 51.09 -33.22
CA ASP A 99 12.67 49.68 -33.58
C ASP A 99 13.25 48.91 -32.39
N ARG A 100 14.27 49.45 -31.70
CA ARG A 100 14.83 48.85 -30.47
C ARG A 100 13.78 48.70 -29.37
N VAL A 101 12.97 49.73 -29.13
CA VAL A 101 11.87 49.68 -28.15
C VAL A 101 10.86 48.61 -28.53
N TRP A 102 10.51 48.52 -29.81
CA TRP A 102 9.58 47.50 -30.31
C TRP A 102 10.12 46.07 -30.16
N LEU A 103 11.38 45.85 -30.53
CA LEU A 103 12.06 44.57 -30.32
C LEU A 103 12.04 44.18 -28.84
N LYS A 104 12.26 45.15 -27.94
CA LYS A 104 12.25 44.91 -26.50
C LYS A 104 10.87 44.57 -25.96
N LEU A 105 9.82 45.22 -26.47
CA LEU A 105 8.44 44.89 -26.11
C LEU A 105 8.05 43.46 -26.52
N GLN A 106 8.46 43.02 -27.70
CA GLN A 106 8.26 41.63 -28.14
C GLN A 106 8.98 40.63 -27.22
N GLU A 107 10.20 40.96 -26.79
CA GLU A 107 10.97 40.13 -25.84
C GLU A 107 10.33 40.04 -24.47
N LEU A 108 9.77 41.15 -23.97
CA LEU A 108 9.02 41.14 -22.70
C LEU A 108 7.78 40.25 -22.79
N GLY A 109 7.06 40.27 -23.92
CA GLY A 109 5.93 39.38 -24.17
C GLY A 109 6.34 37.90 -24.18
N VAL A 110 7.48 37.57 -24.79
CA VAL A 110 8.06 36.21 -24.72
C VAL A 110 8.44 35.84 -23.29
N SER A 111 9.10 36.73 -22.55
CA SER A 111 9.50 36.46 -21.17
C SER A 111 8.31 36.18 -20.26
N ASP A 112 7.21 36.92 -20.42
CA ASP A 112 5.96 36.69 -19.70
C ASP A 112 5.36 35.33 -20.09
N TRP A 113 5.28 35.02 -21.39
CA TRP A 113 4.82 33.73 -21.87
C TRP A 113 5.64 32.56 -21.31
N VAL A 114 6.97 32.61 -21.36
CA VAL A 114 7.84 31.56 -20.80
C VAL A 114 7.61 31.43 -19.29
N THR A 115 7.50 32.55 -18.58
CA THR A 115 7.27 32.54 -17.13
C THR A 115 5.94 31.88 -16.79
N ASN A 116 4.87 32.24 -17.49
CA ASN A 116 3.53 31.65 -17.29
C ASN A 116 3.53 30.13 -17.54
N ASN A 117 4.16 29.66 -18.62
CA ASN A 117 4.29 28.21 -18.88
C ASN A 117 5.07 27.48 -17.79
N ARG A 118 6.14 28.09 -17.26
CA ARG A 118 6.92 27.51 -16.16
C ARG A 118 6.12 27.47 -14.86
N VAL A 119 5.36 28.52 -14.56
CA VAL A 119 4.46 28.58 -13.40
C VAL A 119 3.40 27.49 -13.51
N ASP A 120 2.76 27.32 -14.66
CA ASP A 120 1.76 26.28 -14.89
C ASP A 120 2.34 24.87 -14.71
N THR A 121 3.56 24.66 -15.22
CA THR A 121 4.27 23.38 -15.06
C THR A 121 4.54 23.08 -13.58
N VAL A 122 5.07 24.05 -12.83
CA VAL A 122 5.34 23.90 -11.39
C VAL A 122 4.06 23.65 -10.62
N LYS A 123 2.99 24.39 -10.93
CA LYS A 123 1.68 24.21 -10.29
C LYS A 123 1.17 22.79 -10.48
N ASN A 124 1.18 22.28 -11.71
CA ASN A 124 0.75 20.92 -11.99
C ASN A 124 1.58 19.87 -11.24
N TYR A 125 2.90 20.08 -11.14
CA TYR A 125 3.78 19.19 -10.37
C TYR A 125 3.45 19.21 -8.87
N THR A 126 3.25 20.39 -8.30
CA THR A 126 2.88 20.54 -6.88
C THR A 126 1.53 19.90 -6.59
N ASP A 127 0.50 20.15 -7.42
CA ASP A 127 -0.83 19.56 -7.24
C ASP A 127 -0.79 18.03 -7.25
N LEU A 128 0.01 17.43 -8.15
CA LEU A 128 0.21 15.98 -8.19
C LEU A 128 0.92 15.46 -6.94
N LYS A 129 1.95 16.16 -6.46
CA LYS A 129 2.69 15.76 -5.26
C LYS A 129 1.85 15.89 -4.00
N ASP A 130 1.05 16.93 -3.89
CA ASP A 130 0.13 17.10 -2.77
C ASP A 130 -0.94 15.99 -2.76
N ALA A 131 -1.44 15.58 -3.93
CA ALA A 131 -2.36 14.45 -4.04
C ALA A 131 -1.71 13.12 -3.62
N GLU A 132 -0.47 12.87 -4.06
CA GLU A 132 0.31 11.66 -3.70
C GLU A 132 0.56 11.59 -2.20
N VAL A 133 1.05 12.69 -1.60
CA VAL A 133 1.33 12.77 -0.16
C VAL A 133 0.04 12.63 0.65
N LYS A 134 -1.05 13.27 0.21
CA LYS A 134 -2.36 13.13 0.85
C LYS A 134 -2.83 11.68 0.85
N GLN A 135 -2.70 10.98 -0.27
CA GLN A 135 -3.10 9.56 -0.35
C GLN A 135 -2.25 8.68 0.57
N ALA A 136 -0.92 8.87 0.56
CA ALA A 136 -0.02 8.13 1.44
C ALA A 136 -0.36 8.33 2.93
N LEU A 137 -0.66 9.58 3.33
CA LEU A 137 -1.06 9.89 4.70
C LEU A 137 -2.39 9.22 5.09
N LEU A 138 -3.37 9.20 4.19
CA LEU A 138 -4.65 8.52 4.43
C LEU A 138 -4.46 7.01 4.60
N ASP A 139 -3.62 6.39 3.78
CA ASP A 139 -3.31 4.97 3.87
C ASP A 139 -2.64 4.62 5.21
N ASP A 140 -1.74 5.48 5.69
CA ASP A 140 -1.07 5.30 6.98
C ASP A 140 -2.03 5.47 8.16
N ILE A 141 -2.94 6.45 8.13
CA ILE A 141 -4.01 6.60 9.14
C ILE A 141 -4.87 5.34 9.19
N TYR A 142 -5.24 4.80 8.03
CA TYR A 142 -6.05 3.57 7.97
C TYR A 142 -5.31 2.37 8.58
N LYS A 143 -4.03 2.18 8.23
CA LYS A 143 -3.20 1.11 8.81
C LYS A 143 -3.03 1.26 10.33
N GLN A 144 -2.80 2.48 10.82
CA GLN A 144 -2.70 2.76 12.25
C GLN A 144 -4.00 2.45 12.98
N GLY A 145 -5.16 2.77 12.40
CA GLY A 145 -6.47 2.43 12.95
C GLY A 145 -6.71 0.93 13.06
N LEU A 146 -6.35 0.16 12.01
CA LEU A 146 -6.42 -1.31 12.05
C LEU A 146 -5.51 -1.91 13.12
N ALA A 147 -4.28 -1.43 13.24
CA ALA A 147 -3.33 -1.90 14.25
C ALA A 147 -3.84 -1.65 15.67
N LEU A 148 -4.45 -0.48 15.92
CA LEU A 148 -5.05 -0.15 17.23
C LEU A 148 -6.21 -1.08 17.58
N HIS A 149 -7.10 -1.36 16.62
CA HIS A 149 -8.20 -2.30 16.83
C HIS A 149 -7.70 -3.73 17.11
N GLN A 150 -6.65 -4.17 16.42
CA GLN A 150 -6.03 -5.47 16.68
C GLN A 150 -5.46 -5.56 18.11
N LEU A 151 -4.82 -4.48 18.59
CA LEU A 151 -4.32 -4.36 19.96
C LEU A 151 -5.45 -4.38 20.99
N ASP A 152 -6.54 -3.65 20.75
CA ASP A 152 -7.71 -3.64 21.64
C ASP A 152 -8.38 -5.02 21.72
N ALA A 153 -8.55 -5.68 20.58
CA ALA A 153 -9.07 -7.05 20.54
C ALA A 153 -8.17 -8.02 21.32
N TYR A 154 -6.85 -7.92 21.18
CA TYR A 154 -5.89 -8.74 21.93
C TYR A 154 -5.93 -8.43 23.43
N TYR A 155 -6.00 -7.15 23.81
CA TYR A 155 -6.13 -6.71 25.20
C TYR A 155 -7.41 -7.26 25.86
N ASN A 156 -8.55 -7.11 25.21
CA ASN A 156 -9.84 -7.62 25.69
C ASN A 156 -9.84 -9.15 25.79
N HIS A 157 -9.22 -9.84 24.83
CA HIS A 157 -9.03 -11.29 24.89
C HIS A 157 -8.19 -11.70 26.11
N LEU A 158 -7.06 -11.04 26.37
CA LEU A 158 -6.24 -11.32 27.56
C LEU A 158 -6.98 -11.06 28.86
N LEU A 159 -7.71 -9.95 28.96
CA LEU A 159 -8.51 -9.62 30.14
C LEU A 159 -9.58 -10.68 30.43
N SER A 160 -10.31 -11.11 29.39
CA SER A 160 -11.30 -12.18 29.49
C SER A 160 -10.65 -13.46 30.04
N ARG A 161 -9.50 -13.87 29.49
CA ARG A 161 -8.77 -15.06 29.93
C ARG A 161 -8.32 -14.96 31.39
N ILE A 162 -7.81 -13.80 31.83
CA ILE A 162 -7.42 -13.55 33.24
C ILE A 162 -8.63 -13.62 34.17
N SER A 163 -9.76 -13.03 33.76
CA SER A 163 -11.01 -13.09 34.52
C SER A 163 -11.46 -14.54 34.72
N THR A 164 -11.44 -15.35 33.66
CA THR A 164 -11.80 -16.78 33.73
C THR A 164 -10.87 -17.55 34.69
N ILE A 165 -9.56 -17.32 34.63
CA ILE A 165 -8.58 -17.92 35.55
C ILE A 165 -8.90 -17.56 37.01
N SER A 166 -9.26 -16.30 37.27
CA SER A 166 -9.61 -15.84 38.62
C SER A 166 -10.90 -16.45 39.15
N THR A 167 -11.87 -16.77 38.29
CA THR A 167 -13.17 -17.33 38.71
C THR A 167 -13.19 -18.86 38.79
N GLU A 168 -12.45 -19.56 37.92
CA GLU A 168 -12.49 -21.02 37.80
C GLU A 168 -11.45 -21.75 38.65
N LYS A 169 -10.60 -21.02 39.42
CA LYS A 169 -9.57 -21.57 40.32
C LYS A 169 -8.59 -22.54 39.65
N GLY A 170 -8.39 -22.45 38.34
CA GLY A 170 -7.45 -23.26 37.58
C GLY A 170 -6.56 -22.38 36.73
N TRP A 171 -5.25 -22.65 36.76
CA TRP A 171 -4.39 -22.22 35.66
C TRP A 171 -4.86 -22.98 34.42
N ASP A 172 -5.12 -22.26 33.34
CA ASP A 172 -5.51 -22.88 32.08
C ASP A 172 -4.43 -23.87 31.64
N ALA A 173 -4.83 -25.12 31.33
CA ALA A 173 -3.91 -26.19 30.96
C ALA A 173 -3.09 -25.85 29.69
N SER A 174 -3.52 -24.87 28.90
CA SER A 174 -2.75 -24.35 27.77
C SER A 174 -1.54 -23.49 28.16
N LEU A 175 -1.47 -22.99 29.41
CA LEU A 175 -0.40 -22.13 29.91
C LEU A 175 0.63 -22.86 30.78
N ILE A 176 0.31 -24.08 31.24
CA ILE A 176 1.24 -24.93 31.97
C ILE A 176 1.92 -25.86 30.97
N ALA A 177 3.24 -25.77 30.86
CA ALA A 177 4.05 -26.69 30.06
C ALA A 177 4.75 -27.72 30.96
N ASP A 178 4.73 -28.98 30.53
CA ASP A 178 5.54 -30.06 31.07
C ASP A 178 6.41 -30.61 29.92
N GLY A 179 7.69 -30.23 29.94
CA GLY A 179 8.61 -30.44 28.82
C GLY A 179 8.15 -29.71 27.55
N ASP A 180 8.04 -30.46 26.44
CA ASP A 180 7.68 -29.92 25.12
C ASP A 180 6.16 -29.83 24.86
N LYS A 181 5.33 -30.17 25.85
CA LYS A 181 3.87 -30.20 25.70
C LYS A 181 3.19 -29.36 26.77
N THR A 182 2.09 -28.73 26.38
CA THR A 182 1.16 -28.10 27.33
C THR A 182 0.36 -29.18 28.07
N GLN A 183 -0.09 -28.87 29.28
CA GLN A 183 -0.98 -29.73 30.04
C GLN A 183 -2.28 -30.03 29.27
N HIS A 184 -2.74 -29.11 28.42
CA HIS A 184 -3.88 -29.33 27.53
C HIS A 184 -3.61 -30.47 26.52
N GLN A 185 -2.47 -30.41 25.81
CA GLN A 185 -2.07 -31.47 24.88
C GLN A 185 -1.88 -32.81 25.59
N ILE A 186 -1.33 -32.81 26.81
CA ILE A 186 -1.19 -34.02 27.63
C ILE A 186 -2.57 -34.59 27.97
N ASN A 187 -3.52 -33.75 28.39
CA ASN A 187 -4.88 -34.17 28.71
C ASN A 187 -5.60 -34.76 27.49
N GLU A 188 -5.45 -34.17 26.31
CA GLU A 188 -6.02 -34.71 25.06
C GLU A 188 -5.43 -36.07 24.69
N ILE A 189 -4.11 -36.23 24.83
CA ILE A 189 -3.43 -37.51 24.57
C ILE A 189 -3.92 -38.57 25.56
N GLN A 190 -4.01 -38.21 26.85
CA GLN A 190 -4.49 -39.12 27.88
C GLN A 190 -5.95 -39.51 27.67
N ALA A 191 -6.80 -38.57 27.24
CA ALA A 191 -8.20 -38.83 26.91
C ALA A 191 -8.33 -39.81 25.73
N LYS A 192 -7.52 -39.64 24.68
CA LYS A 192 -7.45 -40.58 23.56
C LYS A 192 -7.04 -41.98 24.03
N LYS A 193 -6.00 -42.07 24.85
CA LYS A 193 -5.51 -43.34 25.43
C LYS A 193 -6.56 -44.02 26.31
N ASN A 194 -7.30 -43.26 27.13
CA ASN A 194 -8.38 -43.79 27.95
C ASN A 194 -9.54 -44.38 27.10
N ASN A 195 -9.76 -43.85 25.89
CA ASN A 195 -10.78 -44.37 24.98
C ASN A 195 -10.32 -45.60 24.16
N GLU A 196 -9.02 -45.89 24.10
CA GLU A 196 -8.51 -47.07 23.39
C GLU A 196 -8.94 -48.39 24.06
N THR A 197 -9.14 -48.38 25.38
CA THR A 197 -9.69 -49.53 26.12
C THR A 197 -10.64 -49.02 27.19
N VAL A 198 -11.93 -49.27 26.99
CA VAL A 198 -12.98 -48.87 27.94
C VAL A 198 -13.34 -50.03 28.85
N SER A 199 -13.67 -49.73 30.10
CA SER A 199 -14.21 -50.73 31.01
C SER A 199 -15.72 -50.84 30.87
N ILE A 200 -16.27 -52.04 31.04
CA ILE A 200 -17.73 -52.23 31.19
C ILE A 200 -18.33 -51.37 32.32
N LYS A 201 -17.51 -50.98 33.31
CA LYS A 201 -17.91 -50.08 34.40
C LYS A 201 -18.13 -48.64 33.95
N ASP A 202 -17.44 -48.18 32.92
CA ASP A 202 -17.61 -46.83 32.38
C ASP A 202 -19.03 -46.65 31.81
N PHE A 203 -19.69 -47.77 31.47
CA PHE A 203 -21.07 -47.84 31.02
C PHE A 203 -22.07 -48.20 32.13
N GLY A 204 -21.59 -48.43 33.36
CA GLY A 204 -22.40 -48.63 34.54
C GLY A 204 -22.61 -50.08 34.99
N ALA A 205 -21.81 -51.04 34.53
CA ALA A 205 -21.80 -52.40 35.08
C ALA A 205 -21.40 -52.41 36.56
N ILE A 206 -22.05 -53.25 37.36
CA ILE A 206 -21.86 -53.41 38.80
C ILE A 206 -20.97 -54.64 39.06
N GLY A 207 -21.34 -55.80 38.51
CA GLY A 207 -20.57 -57.04 38.58
C GLY A 207 -20.41 -57.61 39.99
N ASP A 208 -21.43 -57.51 40.84
CA ASP A 208 -21.39 -58.03 42.21
C ASP A 208 -21.93 -59.48 42.33
N GLY A 209 -22.46 -60.05 41.25
CA GLY A 209 -23.04 -61.39 41.22
C GLY A 209 -24.52 -61.45 41.64
N THR A 210 -25.15 -60.29 41.84
CA THR A 210 -26.60 -60.14 42.06
C THR A 210 -27.28 -59.59 40.81
N LEU A 211 -28.51 -60.00 40.54
CA LEU A 211 -29.27 -59.44 39.43
C LEU A 211 -29.71 -58.00 39.76
N HIS A 212 -29.10 -57.05 39.07
CA HIS A 212 -29.49 -55.64 39.09
C HIS A 212 -30.24 -55.27 37.81
N THR A 213 -31.44 -54.70 37.93
CA THR A 213 -32.30 -54.41 36.77
C THR A 213 -32.25 -52.93 36.37
N LEU A 214 -32.51 -52.63 35.10
CA LEU A 214 -32.56 -51.24 34.59
C LEU A 214 -33.56 -50.35 35.33
N GLN A 215 -34.57 -50.93 36.00
CA GLN A 215 -35.46 -50.22 36.92
C GLN A 215 -34.70 -49.45 38.01
N GLU A 216 -33.57 -49.98 38.49
CA GLU A 216 -32.76 -49.33 39.52
C GLU A 216 -32.11 -48.03 39.02
N TRP A 217 -31.74 -47.95 37.74
CA TRP A 217 -31.27 -46.69 37.17
C TRP A 217 -32.36 -45.62 37.11
N VAL A 218 -33.62 -46.04 36.93
CA VAL A 218 -34.76 -45.11 36.95
C VAL A 218 -35.04 -44.65 38.38
N THR A 219 -35.06 -45.58 39.34
CA THR A 219 -35.28 -45.29 40.76
C THR A 219 -34.17 -44.43 41.36
N ALA A 220 -32.92 -44.61 40.93
CA ALA A 220 -31.77 -43.80 41.35
C ALA A 220 -31.67 -42.44 40.62
N GLY A 221 -32.61 -42.14 39.69
CA GLY A 221 -32.62 -40.90 38.93
C GLY A 221 -31.52 -40.78 37.86
N LYS A 222 -30.82 -41.87 37.54
CA LYS A 222 -29.77 -41.89 36.50
C LYS A 222 -30.37 -41.75 35.10
N TYR A 223 -31.55 -42.30 34.88
CA TYR A 223 -32.36 -42.09 33.66
C TYR A 223 -33.81 -41.80 34.04
N LYS A 224 -34.49 -40.97 33.25
CA LYS A 224 -35.88 -40.57 33.52
C LYS A 224 -36.88 -41.72 33.36
N ASP A 225 -36.70 -42.52 32.32
CA ASP A 225 -37.63 -43.59 31.93
C ASP A 225 -36.94 -44.57 30.94
N LEU A 226 -37.67 -45.61 30.52
CA LEU A 226 -37.18 -46.56 29.52
C LEU A 226 -36.82 -45.90 28.18
N ALA A 227 -37.50 -44.81 27.79
CA ALA A 227 -37.21 -44.11 26.54
C ALA A 227 -35.84 -43.41 26.62
N ALA A 228 -35.50 -42.81 27.76
CA ALA A 228 -34.19 -42.21 28.02
C ALA A 228 -33.05 -43.24 28.10
N ILE A 229 -33.35 -44.49 28.51
CA ILE A 229 -32.37 -45.57 28.45
C ILE A 229 -32.17 -46.01 27.00
N LYS A 230 -33.26 -46.19 26.23
CA LYS A 230 -33.21 -46.59 24.82
C LYS A 230 -32.48 -45.61 23.91
N SER A 231 -32.48 -44.31 24.23
CA SER A 231 -31.72 -43.33 23.44
C SER A 231 -30.21 -43.55 23.48
N LYS A 232 -29.70 -44.16 24.57
CA LYS A 232 -28.28 -44.54 24.68
C LYS A 232 -28.07 -46.02 24.37
N PHE A 233 -28.98 -46.89 24.79
CA PHE A 233 -28.90 -48.35 24.64
C PHE A 233 -30.03 -48.85 23.74
N SER A 234 -29.87 -48.71 22.42
CA SER A 234 -30.93 -48.97 21.42
C SER A 234 -31.48 -50.40 21.41
N PHE A 235 -30.73 -51.37 21.96
CA PHE A 235 -31.10 -52.79 22.05
C PHE A 235 -31.90 -53.14 23.33
N VAL A 236 -32.10 -52.19 24.24
CA VAL A 236 -32.92 -52.40 25.44
C VAL A 236 -34.39 -52.46 25.05
N THR A 237 -35.12 -53.45 25.54
CA THR A 237 -36.55 -53.67 25.27
C THR A 237 -37.41 -53.54 26.53
N SER A 238 -36.85 -53.74 27.73
CA SER A 238 -37.58 -53.73 29.01
C SER A 238 -36.73 -53.22 30.18
N LEU A 239 -37.36 -52.63 31.21
CA LEU A 239 -36.70 -52.23 32.47
C LEU A 239 -36.28 -53.43 33.34
N SER A 240 -36.73 -54.64 33.02
CA SER A 240 -36.36 -55.87 33.73
C SER A 240 -35.02 -56.47 33.30
N GLN A 241 -34.38 -55.93 32.26
CA GLN A 241 -33.10 -56.44 31.77
C GLN A 241 -31.96 -56.11 32.75
N SER A 242 -30.93 -56.97 32.77
CA SER A 242 -29.75 -56.80 33.62
C SER A 242 -28.95 -55.55 33.23
N ILE A 243 -28.58 -54.75 34.24
CA ILE A 243 -27.66 -53.60 34.10
C ILE A 243 -26.30 -54.08 33.57
N ASP A 244 -25.81 -55.20 34.08
CA ASP A 244 -24.53 -55.79 33.73
C ASP A 244 -24.50 -56.27 32.28
N TRP A 245 -25.56 -56.94 31.82
CA TRP A 245 -25.73 -57.32 30.42
C TRP A 245 -25.81 -56.09 29.53
N CYS A 246 -26.61 -55.10 29.90
CA CYS A 246 -26.81 -53.88 29.11
C CYS A 246 -25.51 -53.09 28.94
N ALA A 247 -24.76 -52.88 30.03
CA ALA A 247 -23.47 -52.18 30.01
C ALA A 247 -22.40 -52.95 29.22
N THR A 248 -22.37 -54.28 29.35
CA THR A 248 -21.44 -55.14 28.60
C THR A 248 -21.75 -55.13 27.11
N GLN A 249 -23.02 -55.33 26.73
CA GLN A 249 -23.46 -55.32 25.34
C GLN A 249 -23.18 -53.97 24.67
N TYR A 250 -23.37 -52.87 25.39
CA TYR A 250 -23.05 -51.54 24.88
C TYR A 250 -21.55 -51.34 24.67
N ALA A 251 -20.72 -51.76 25.62
CA ALA A 251 -19.27 -51.69 25.50
C ALA A 251 -18.79 -52.44 24.25
N VAL A 252 -19.30 -53.66 24.05
CA VAL A 252 -18.96 -54.52 22.91
C VAL A 252 -19.38 -53.90 21.57
N LEU A 253 -20.53 -53.22 21.53
CA LEU A 253 -21.03 -52.61 20.28
C LEU A 253 -20.35 -51.28 19.93
N ASN A 254 -19.76 -50.58 20.91
CA ASN A 254 -19.31 -49.19 20.73
C ASN A 254 -17.81 -48.97 20.96
N ALA A 255 -17.04 -49.98 21.37
CA ALA A 255 -15.62 -49.84 21.63
C ALA A 255 -14.76 -50.88 20.92
N SER A 256 -13.54 -50.49 20.54
CA SER A 256 -12.58 -51.35 19.86
C SER A 256 -11.93 -52.38 20.78
N SER A 257 -11.80 -52.06 22.08
CA SER A 257 -11.27 -52.95 23.11
C SER A 257 -12.06 -52.74 24.40
N VAL A 258 -12.50 -53.84 25.01
CA VAL A 258 -13.32 -53.83 26.22
C VAL A 258 -12.60 -54.56 27.34
N PHE A 259 -12.38 -53.86 28.45
CA PHE A 259 -11.84 -54.44 29.67
C PHE A 259 -12.95 -54.86 30.63
N CYS A 260 -13.01 -56.17 30.89
CA CYS A 260 -13.86 -56.75 31.91
C CYS A 260 -13.03 -57.04 33.18
N PRO A 261 -13.17 -56.24 34.26
CA PRO A 261 -12.47 -56.50 35.51
C PRO A 261 -12.98 -57.81 36.15
N LYS A 262 -12.09 -58.57 36.81
CA LYS A 262 -12.40 -59.85 37.46
C LYS A 262 -13.55 -59.71 38.47
N ARG A 263 -14.76 -60.10 38.07
CA ARG A 263 -16.03 -59.95 38.82
C ARG A 263 -17.07 -60.97 38.32
N LYS A 264 -18.18 -61.13 39.06
CA LYS A 264 -19.32 -61.99 38.65
C LYS A 264 -20.36 -61.11 37.96
N ILE A 265 -20.48 -61.26 36.64
CA ILE A 265 -21.45 -60.55 35.83
C ILE A 265 -22.73 -61.38 35.76
N CYS A 266 -23.88 -60.78 36.06
CA CYS A 266 -25.18 -61.43 35.90
C CYS A 266 -25.72 -61.16 34.49
N SER A 267 -25.97 -62.23 33.74
CA SER A 267 -26.63 -62.22 32.42
C SER A 267 -28.14 -62.09 32.55
#